data_AF-A0A938M8A0-F1
#
_entry.id   AF-A0A938M8A0-F1
#
_cell.length_a   1.000
_cell.length_b   1.000
_cell.length_c   1.000
_cell.angle_alpha   90.00
_cell.angle_beta   90.00
_cell.angle_gamma   90.00
#
_symmetry.space_group_name_H-M   'P 1'
#
loop_
_entity.id
_entity.type
_entity.pdbx_description
1 polymer ?
#
loop_
_entity_poly.entity_id
_entity_poly.type
_entity_poly.pdbx_seq_one_letter_code
_entity_poly.pdbx_strand_id
1 'polypeptide(L)'
;MADQTQSWRTGVNKTGLPNSTGDFLGFTHHGDRTRRGYFKLGRKTAATTFRQKAKDLNDGRRRIRNAQPRTEWWKTLRAKVVGHYRYYGVSGNYRSLRQYDRLAHKLAYKWLNRRSQRKSFTYAKYQRFLEFNPLPLPRIYHSTYTLSPV
;
A
#
# COMPACT_ATOMS: atom_id res chain seq x y z
N MET A 1 14.84 33.57 -25.23
CA MET A 1 14.15 33.25 -23.94
C MET A 1 12.84 32.57 -24.28
N ALA A 2 12.80 31.23 -24.22
CA ALA A 2 11.60 30.47 -24.53
C ALA A 2 10.64 30.53 -23.33
N ASP A 3 9.44 31.04 -23.60
CA ASP A 3 8.32 31.16 -22.68
C ASP A 3 7.92 29.78 -22.10
N GLN A 4 8.18 29.56 -20.81
CA GLN A 4 7.86 28.32 -20.11
C GLN A 4 6.37 28.18 -19.76
N THR A 5 5.50 29.14 -20.12
CA THR A 5 4.07 29.10 -19.73
C THR A 5 3.16 28.33 -20.68
N GLN A 6 3.69 27.77 -21.79
CA GLN A 6 2.90 27.15 -22.87
C GLN A 6 2.96 25.60 -22.93
N SER A 7 3.23 24.88 -21.83
CA SER A 7 3.29 23.38 -21.84
C SER A 7 2.13 22.67 -21.12
N TRP A 8 1.22 23.39 -20.45
CA TRP A 8 0.14 22.77 -19.67
C TRP A 8 -1.13 22.39 -20.48
N ARG A 9 -1.20 22.74 -21.77
CA ARG A 9 -2.43 22.62 -22.59
C ARG A 9 -2.61 21.34 -23.39
N THR A 10 -1.67 20.39 -23.36
CA THR A 10 -1.76 19.20 -24.21
C THR A 10 -1.67 17.92 -23.40
N GLY A 11 -2.84 17.34 -23.15
CA GLY A 11 -2.95 15.99 -22.64
C GLY A 11 -4.20 15.87 -21.80
N VAL A 12 -5.27 15.44 -22.43
CA VAL A 12 -6.42 14.88 -21.73
C VAL A 12 -6.21 13.37 -21.73
N ASN A 13 -6.33 12.72 -20.57
CA ASN A 13 -6.21 11.26 -20.50
C ASN A 13 -7.43 10.58 -21.17
N LYS A 14 -7.40 9.23 -21.27
CA LYS A 14 -8.50 8.44 -21.87
C LYS A 14 -9.88 8.69 -21.23
N THR A 15 -9.93 9.29 -20.04
CA THR A 15 -11.16 9.59 -19.31
C THR A 15 -11.60 11.06 -19.39
N GLY A 16 -11.00 11.87 -20.26
CA GLY A 16 -11.42 13.25 -20.45
C GLY A 16 -10.95 14.20 -19.34
N LEU A 17 -9.88 13.86 -18.61
CA LEU A 17 -9.34 14.62 -17.47
C LEU A 17 -7.92 15.11 -17.75
N PRO A 18 -7.43 16.16 -17.07
CA PRO A 18 -6.04 16.59 -17.16
C PRO A 18 -5.07 15.41 -16.99
N ASN A 19 -4.18 15.23 -17.95
CA ASN A 19 -3.15 14.17 -17.95
C ASN A 19 -1.97 14.51 -17.03
N SER A 20 -2.01 15.65 -16.33
CA SER A 20 -1.02 16.02 -15.32
C SER A 20 -1.06 15.02 -14.16
N THR A 21 -0.08 14.13 -14.17
CA THR A 21 0.14 13.14 -13.12
C THR A 21 1.41 13.56 -12.39
N GLY A 22 1.32 13.78 -11.07
CA GLY A 22 2.43 14.27 -10.26
C GLY A 22 2.61 13.45 -8.99
N ASP A 23 3.86 13.05 -8.72
CA ASP A 23 4.20 12.35 -7.48
C ASP A 23 4.58 13.36 -6.39
N PHE A 24 3.87 13.31 -5.26
CA PHE A 24 4.15 14.15 -4.09
C PHE A 24 3.82 13.38 -2.81
N LEU A 25 4.70 13.46 -1.80
CA LEU A 25 4.58 12.76 -0.51
C LEU A 25 4.29 11.24 -0.64
N GLY A 26 4.85 10.60 -1.67
CA GLY A 26 4.64 9.17 -1.94
C GLY A 26 3.25 8.82 -2.48
N PHE A 27 2.49 9.81 -2.94
CA PHE A 27 1.25 9.62 -3.69
C PHE A 27 1.40 10.13 -5.12
N THR A 28 0.85 9.38 -6.06
CA THR A 28 0.59 9.87 -7.41
C THR A 28 -0.77 10.55 -7.44
N HIS A 29 -0.76 11.86 -7.67
CA HIS A 29 -1.94 12.67 -7.90
C HIS A 29 -2.32 12.64 -9.37
N HIS A 30 -3.61 12.45 -9.66
CA HIS A 30 -4.13 12.39 -11.01
C HIS A 30 -5.57 12.92 -11.06
N GLY A 31 -6.00 13.43 -12.21
CA GLY A 31 -7.41 13.74 -12.42
C GLY A 31 -8.27 12.48 -12.32
N ASP A 32 -9.31 12.52 -11.49
CA ASP A 32 -10.32 11.47 -11.35
C ASP A 32 -11.74 12.08 -11.38
N ARG A 33 -12.77 11.24 -11.41
CA ARG A 33 -14.17 11.68 -11.35
C ARG A 33 -14.87 11.11 -10.12
N THR A 34 -15.81 11.88 -9.59
CA THR A 34 -16.78 11.38 -8.61
C THR A 34 -17.74 10.39 -9.28
N ARG A 35 -18.51 9.64 -8.48
CA ARG A 35 -19.55 8.75 -9.02
C ARG A 35 -20.63 9.50 -9.81
N ARG A 36 -20.80 10.81 -9.55
CA ARG A 36 -21.72 11.71 -10.25
C ARG A 36 -21.07 12.42 -11.46
N GLY A 37 -19.82 12.10 -11.81
CA GLY A 37 -19.14 12.64 -12.98
C GLY A 37 -18.31 13.91 -12.75
N TYR A 38 -18.46 14.60 -11.62
CA TYR A 38 -17.68 15.80 -11.31
C TYR A 38 -16.17 15.51 -11.19
N PHE A 39 -15.34 16.45 -11.64
CA PHE A 39 -13.90 16.41 -11.47
C PHE A 39 -13.53 16.32 -9.98
N LYS A 40 -12.52 15.51 -9.66
CA LYS A 40 -11.87 15.46 -8.36
C LYS A 40 -10.40 15.10 -8.51
N LEU A 41 -9.60 15.43 -7.49
CA LEU A 41 -8.21 14.97 -7.44
C LEU A 41 -8.13 13.55 -6.84
N GLY A 42 -7.73 12.58 -7.66
CA GLY A 42 -7.46 11.21 -7.26
C GLY A 42 -6.07 11.06 -6.63
N ARG A 43 -5.96 10.20 -5.62
CA ARG A 43 -4.69 9.85 -4.95
C ARG A 43 -4.50 8.34 -4.96
N LYS A 44 -3.34 7.89 -5.45
CA LYS A 44 -2.90 6.50 -5.33
C LYS A 44 -1.49 6.45 -4.76
N THR A 45 -1.12 5.40 -4.04
CA THR A 45 0.28 5.22 -3.62
C THR A 45 1.18 5.25 -4.85
N ALA A 46 2.23 6.07 -4.83
CA ALA A 46 3.18 6.15 -5.93
C ALA A 46 3.85 4.78 -6.16
N ALA A 47 4.01 4.39 -7.41
CA ALA A 47 4.52 3.05 -7.75
C ALA A 47 5.94 2.82 -7.19
N THR A 48 6.79 3.84 -7.24
CA THR A 48 8.14 3.85 -6.66
C THR A 48 8.09 3.60 -5.16
N THR A 49 7.26 4.37 -4.45
CA THR A 49 7.03 4.23 -3.02
C THR A 49 6.45 2.87 -2.63
N PHE A 50 5.47 2.35 -3.38
CA PHE A 50 4.92 1.03 -3.14
C PHE A 50 5.99 -0.05 -3.25
N ARG A 51 6.79 -0.02 -4.31
CA ARG A 51 7.91 -0.96 -4.52
C ARG A 51 8.92 -0.87 -3.38
N GLN A 52 9.27 0.35 -2.95
CA GLN A 52 10.19 0.54 -1.84
C GLN A 52 9.64 -0.05 -0.54
N LYS A 53 8.38 0.25 -0.17
CA LYS A 53 7.74 -0.29 1.04
C LYS A 53 7.59 -1.82 0.98
N ALA A 54 7.35 -2.39 -0.19
CA ALA A 54 7.30 -3.84 -0.39
C ALA A 54 8.69 -4.48 -0.23
N LYS A 55 9.73 -3.83 -0.76
CA LYS A 55 11.13 -4.24 -0.60
C LYS A 55 11.55 -4.17 0.88
N ASP A 56 11.25 -3.08 1.58
CA ASP A 56 11.56 -2.91 3.00
C ASP A 56 10.87 -3.93 3.90
N LEU A 57 9.65 -4.34 3.52
CA LEU A 57 8.92 -5.41 4.20
C LEU A 57 9.61 -6.76 3.98
N ASN A 58 10.01 -7.07 2.75
CA ASN A 58 10.70 -8.31 2.41
C ASN A 58 12.10 -8.38 3.03
N ASP A 59 12.92 -7.35 2.86
CA ASP A 59 14.32 -7.33 3.28
C ASP A 59 14.42 -7.28 4.80
N GLY A 60 13.57 -6.48 5.44
CA GLY A 60 13.45 -6.47 6.89
C GLY A 60 13.09 -7.85 7.47
N ARG A 61 12.46 -8.73 6.69
CA ARG A 61 12.09 -10.10 7.11
C ARG A 61 13.17 -11.09 6.78
N ARG A 62 13.80 -10.94 5.62
CA ARG A 62 14.97 -11.72 5.22
C ARG A 62 16.08 -11.64 6.26
N ARG A 63 16.38 -10.45 6.80
CA ARG A 63 17.50 -10.24 7.75
C ARG A 63 17.24 -10.86 9.13
N ILE A 64 16.07 -10.63 9.72
CA ILE A 64 15.77 -11.01 11.11
C ILE A 64 15.22 -12.43 11.27
N ARG A 65 14.99 -13.16 10.17
CA ARG A 65 14.23 -14.42 10.19
C ARG A 65 14.76 -15.44 11.22
N ASN A 66 16.07 -15.58 11.35
CA ASN A 66 16.67 -16.57 12.26
C ASN A 66 17.04 -15.99 13.64
N ALA A 67 17.01 -14.66 13.79
CA ALA A 67 17.51 -13.99 14.99
C ALA A 67 16.43 -13.71 16.05
N GLN A 68 15.14 -13.66 15.67
CA GLN A 68 14.06 -13.27 16.59
C GLN A 68 12.99 -14.35 16.71
N PRO A 69 12.38 -14.58 17.89
CA PRO A 69 11.23 -15.47 18.05
C PRO A 69 10.07 -15.14 17.10
N ARG A 70 9.21 -16.13 16.80
CA ARG A 70 8.05 -15.95 15.90
C ARG A 70 7.10 -14.86 16.37
N THR A 71 6.91 -14.73 17.68
CA THR A 71 6.02 -13.74 18.30
C THR A 71 6.48 -12.31 18.03
N GLU A 72 7.75 -12.00 18.29
CA GLU A 72 8.34 -10.68 18.04
C GLU A 72 8.40 -10.35 16.54
N TRP A 73 8.69 -11.38 15.74
CA TRP A 73 8.62 -11.30 14.28
C TRP A 73 7.22 -10.89 13.79
N TRP A 74 6.16 -11.49 14.36
CA TRP A 74 4.77 -11.18 14.01
C TRP A 74 4.36 -9.77 14.45
N LYS A 75 4.71 -9.37 15.67
CA LYS A 75 4.45 -8.02 16.20
C LYS A 75 5.02 -6.94 15.29
N THR A 76 6.28 -7.11 14.88
CA THR A 76 6.94 -6.16 13.98
C THR A 76 6.27 -6.12 12.61
N LEU A 77 5.79 -7.27 12.09
CA LEU A 77 5.05 -7.33 10.82
C LEU A 77 3.73 -6.59 10.92
N ARG A 78 2.97 -6.85 11.97
CA ARG A 78 1.72 -6.15 12.27
C ARG A 78 1.95 -4.63 12.32
N ALA A 79 2.97 -4.18 13.04
CA ALA A 79 3.30 -2.75 13.14
C ALA A 79 3.63 -2.10 11.79
N LYS A 80 4.46 -2.75 10.95
CA LYS A 80 4.78 -2.23 9.60
C LYS A 80 3.53 -2.13 8.71
N VAL A 81 2.68 -3.14 8.76
CA VAL A 81 1.43 -3.19 7.98
C VAL A 81 0.46 -2.10 8.45
N VAL A 82 0.26 -1.95 9.77
CA VAL A 82 -0.54 -0.85 10.34
C VAL A 82 -0.01 0.52 9.91
N GLY A 83 1.31 0.74 10.00
CA GLY A 83 1.92 2.00 9.60
C GLY A 83 1.65 2.33 8.12
N HIS A 84 1.75 1.33 7.24
CA HIS A 84 1.41 1.51 5.83
C HIS A 84 -0.06 1.89 5.63
N TYR A 85 -0.99 1.23 6.34
CA TYR A 85 -2.41 1.54 6.21
C TYR A 85 -2.78 2.89 6.80
N ARG A 86 -2.20 3.29 7.93
CA ARG A 86 -2.44 4.61 8.52
C ARG A 86 -2.04 5.71 7.54
N TYR A 87 -0.87 5.60 6.91
CA TYR A 87 -0.39 6.64 6.00
C TYR A 87 -1.09 6.62 4.64
N TYR A 88 -1.13 5.46 3.98
CA TYR A 88 -1.67 5.35 2.62
C TYR A 88 -3.18 5.04 2.58
N GLY A 89 -3.82 4.95 3.73
CA GLY A 89 -5.25 4.71 3.94
C GLY A 89 -6.12 5.89 3.56
N VAL A 90 -5.89 6.47 2.37
CA VAL A 90 -6.64 7.61 1.85
C VAL A 90 -7.75 7.13 0.92
N SER A 91 -8.84 7.88 0.87
CA SER A 91 -9.98 7.54 0.00
C SER A 91 -9.55 7.43 -1.47
N GLY A 92 -10.06 6.41 -2.16
CA GLY A 92 -9.66 6.08 -3.54
C GLY A 92 -8.42 5.17 -3.65
N ASN A 93 -7.64 4.96 -2.59
CA ASN A 93 -6.40 4.16 -2.63
C ASN A 93 -6.55 2.72 -2.10
N TYR A 94 -7.78 2.25 -1.83
CA TYR A 94 -8.02 0.92 -1.24
C TYR A 94 -7.39 -0.23 -2.04
N ARG A 95 -7.36 -0.12 -3.38
CA ARG A 95 -6.77 -1.13 -4.27
C ARG A 95 -5.28 -1.36 -3.95
N SER A 96 -4.52 -0.29 -3.74
CA SER A 96 -3.10 -0.38 -3.38
C SER A 96 -2.91 -0.99 -1.99
N LEU A 97 -3.77 -0.64 -1.02
CA LEU A 97 -3.75 -1.23 0.33
C LEU A 97 -4.00 -2.74 0.28
N ARG A 98 -4.98 -3.19 -0.51
CA ARG A 98 -5.28 -4.62 -0.70
C ARG A 98 -4.14 -5.36 -1.40
N GLN A 99 -3.41 -4.70 -2.31
CA GLN A 99 -2.22 -5.28 -2.91
C GLN A 99 -1.09 -5.43 -1.90
N TYR A 100 -0.88 -4.43 -1.03
CA TYR A 100 0.09 -4.49 0.05
C TYR A 100 -0.24 -5.59 1.07
N ASP A 101 -1.51 -5.71 1.44
CA ASP A 101 -2.04 -6.78 2.30
C ASP A 101 -1.70 -8.18 1.78
N ARG A 102 -2.07 -8.48 0.53
CA ARG A 102 -1.75 -9.76 -0.12
C ARG A 102 -0.25 -10.04 -0.15
N LEU A 103 0.55 -9.00 -0.40
CA LEU A 103 2.01 -9.10 -0.39
C LEU A 103 2.53 -9.40 1.02
N ALA A 104 1.99 -8.76 2.06
CA ALA A 104 2.34 -9.02 3.44
C ALA A 104 2.04 -10.48 3.84
N HIS A 105 0.86 -11.00 3.51
CA HIS A 105 0.50 -12.40 3.72
C HIS A 105 1.43 -13.37 2.97
N LYS A 106 1.71 -13.09 1.68
CA LYS A 106 2.62 -13.91 0.86
C LYS A 106 4.02 -13.95 1.45
N LEU A 107 4.56 -12.80 1.86
CA LEU A 107 5.88 -12.69 2.46
C LEU A 107 5.93 -13.36 3.85
N ALA A 108 4.87 -13.21 4.63
CA ALA A 108 4.75 -13.85 5.93
C ALA A 108 4.84 -15.38 5.80
N TYR A 109 4.00 -15.97 4.95
CA TYR A 109 4.02 -17.39 4.67
C TYR A 109 5.38 -17.86 4.14
N LYS A 110 5.97 -17.11 3.19
CA LYS A 110 7.30 -17.40 2.61
C LYS A 110 8.39 -17.46 3.68
N TRP A 111 8.46 -16.46 4.56
CA TRP A 111 9.56 -16.34 5.51
C TRP A 111 9.37 -17.21 6.75
N LEU A 112 8.13 -17.49 7.18
CA LEU A 112 7.86 -18.52 8.20
C LEU A 112 8.38 -19.89 7.77
N ASN A 113 8.18 -20.25 6.50
CA ASN A 113 8.64 -21.52 5.93
C ASN A 113 10.14 -21.57 5.61
N ARG A 114 10.88 -20.47 5.76
CA ARG A 114 12.33 -20.39 5.48
C ARG A 114 13.16 -20.09 6.73
N ARG A 115 12.57 -20.25 7.92
CA ARG A 115 13.23 -20.09 9.24
C ARG A 115 13.83 -21.37 9.79
N SER A 116 13.32 -22.52 9.38
CA SER A 116 13.67 -23.84 9.90
C SER A 116 14.21 -24.71 8.77
N GLN A 117 15.07 -25.67 9.10
CA GLN A 117 15.52 -26.76 8.22
C GLN A 117 14.33 -27.66 7.76
N ARG A 118 13.13 -27.52 8.36
CA ARG A 118 11.90 -28.22 7.98
C ARG A 118 10.84 -27.24 7.45
N LYS A 119 10.05 -27.67 6.45
CA LYS A 119 8.85 -26.95 6.00
C LYS A 119 7.83 -26.88 7.15
N SER A 120 7.66 -25.71 7.75
CA SER A 120 6.93 -25.56 9.02
C SER A 120 5.41 -25.43 8.85
N PHE A 121 4.95 -24.77 7.79
CA PHE A 121 3.55 -24.49 7.53
C PHE A 121 3.11 -24.97 6.15
N THR A 122 2.08 -25.81 6.09
CA THR A 122 1.19 -25.88 4.92
C THR A 122 0.32 -24.63 4.87
N TYR A 123 -0.30 -24.35 3.72
CA TYR A 123 -1.19 -23.18 3.61
C TYR A 123 -2.38 -23.28 4.57
N ALA A 124 -2.97 -24.47 4.75
CA ALA A 124 -4.04 -24.70 5.72
C ALA A 124 -3.61 -24.41 7.17
N LYS A 125 -2.42 -24.89 7.58
CA LYS A 125 -1.85 -24.56 8.90
C LYS A 125 -1.60 -23.06 9.06
N TYR A 126 -1.21 -22.38 7.98
CA TYR A 126 -1.00 -20.94 7.99
C TYR A 126 -2.32 -20.18 8.15
N GLN A 127 -3.41 -20.60 7.47
CA GLN A 127 -4.74 -20.03 7.68
C GLN A 127 -5.19 -20.20 9.14
N ARG A 128 -5.04 -21.41 9.71
CA ARG A 128 -5.34 -21.64 11.13
C ARG A 128 -4.50 -20.77 12.06
N PHE A 129 -3.22 -20.53 11.73
CA PHE A 129 -2.39 -19.62 12.49
C PHE A 129 -2.91 -18.17 12.44
N LEU A 130 -3.42 -17.73 11.29
CA LEU A 130 -4.00 -16.38 11.12
C LEU A 130 -5.28 -16.18 11.92
N GLU A 131 -6.07 -17.22 12.19
CA GLU A 131 -7.25 -17.13 13.06
C GLU A 131 -6.89 -16.63 14.47
N PHE A 132 -5.80 -17.17 15.04
CA PHE A 132 -5.31 -16.75 16.36
C PHE A 132 -4.38 -15.52 16.29
N ASN A 133 -3.77 -15.27 15.13
CA ASN A 133 -2.78 -14.22 14.93
C ASN A 133 -3.12 -13.38 13.70
N PRO A 134 -4.25 -12.67 13.65
CA PRO A 134 -4.66 -11.97 12.44
C PRO A 134 -3.67 -10.87 12.06
N LEU A 135 -3.43 -10.70 10.77
CA LEU A 135 -2.85 -9.44 10.28
C LEU A 135 -3.95 -8.37 10.26
N PRO A 136 -3.59 -7.09 10.43
CA PRO A 136 -4.55 -6.01 10.34
C PRO A 136 -5.14 -6.02 8.93
N LEU A 137 -6.44 -5.77 8.82
CA LEU A 137 -7.08 -5.62 7.51
C LEU A 137 -6.81 -4.22 6.94
N PRO A 138 -6.69 -4.10 5.61
CA PRO A 138 -6.58 -2.79 4.97
C PRO A 138 -7.83 -1.97 5.26
N ARG A 139 -7.64 -0.73 5.72
CA ARG A 139 -8.70 0.21 6.07
C ARG A 139 -8.39 1.60 5.53
N ILE A 140 -9.43 2.34 5.18
CA ILE A 140 -9.34 3.78 4.88
C ILE A 140 -9.41 4.54 6.21
N TYR A 141 -8.36 5.30 6.50
CA TYR A 141 -8.21 6.13 7.71
C TYR A 141 -8.51 7.60 7.42
N HIS A 142 -8.26 8.06 6.21
CA HIS A 142 -8.41 9.45 5.82
C HIS A 142 -9.46 9.58 4.72
N SER A 143 -10.60 10.18 5.09
CA SER A 143 -11.59 10.64 4.14
C SER A 143 -11.11 11.91 3.48
N THR A 144 -10.87 11.88 2.17
CA THR A 144 -10.44 13.06 1.40
C THR A 144 -11.61 13.70 0.64
N TYR A 145 -12.82 13.21 0.87
CA TYR A 145 -14.04 13.65 0.19
C TYR A 145 -15.03 14.34 1.13
N THR A 146 -14.83 14.24 2.44
CA THR A 146 -15.49 15.11 3.41
C THR A 146 -14.88 16.48 3.28
N LEU A 147 -15.58 17.38 2.58
CA LEU A 147 -15.40 18.81 2.77
C LEU A 147 -15.52 19.07 4.28
N SER A 148 -14.62 19.87 4.85
CA SER A 148 -14.89 20.44 6.18
C SER A 148 -16.31 21.03 6.13
N PRO A 149 -17.17 20.76 7.12
CA PRO A 149 -18.37 21.58 7.24
C PRO A 149 -17.87 23.02 7.38
N VAL A 150 -18.34 23.87 6.47
CA VAL A 150 -18.11 25.32 6.53
C VAL A 150 -18.67 25.82 7.85
#